data_AF-A0A5U2ZL85-F1
#
_entry.id   AF-A0A5U2ZL85-F1
#
_cell.length_a   1.000
_cell.length_b   1.000
_cell.length_c   1.000
_cell.angle_alpha   90.00
_cell.angle_beta   90.00
_cell.angle_gamma   90.00
#
_symmetry.space_group_name_H-M   'P 1'
#
loop_
_entity.id
_entity.type
_entity.pdbx_description
1 polymer ?
#
loop_
_entity_poly.entity_id
_entity_poly.type
_entity_poly.pdbx_seq_one_letter_code
_entity_poly.pdbx_strand_id
1 'polypeptide(L)' 'MTNNELLTKETNEIIKSALTGGTFEYLANSVAKQLPTRADGSTPSKSTVTYEEIYCAVFNMMERALTGKSE' A
#
# COMPACT_ATOMS: atom_id res chain seq x y z
N MET A 1 19.68 -2.77 -11.68
CA MET A 1 18.64 -2.54 -10.67
C MET A 1 18.21 -3.90 -10.16
N THR A 2 18.29 -4.14 -8.87
CA THR A 2 17.78 -5.36 -8.24
C THR A 2 16.25 -5.33 -8.19
N ASN A 3 15.60 -6.49 -8.03
CA ASN A 3 14.14 -6.55 -7.87
C ASN A 3 13.67 -5.67 -6.69
N ASN A 4 14.43 -5.63 -5.59
CA ASN A 4 14.07 -4.82 -4.42
C ASN A 4 14.17 -3.30 -4.68
N GLU A 5 15.16 -2.86 -5.44
CA GLU A 5 15.29 -1.46 -5.88
C GLU A 5 14.13 -1.07 -6.81
N LEU A 6 13.73 -1.97 -7.72
CA LEU A 6 12.58 -1.76 -8.60
C LEU A 6 11.28 -1.66 -7.80
N LEU A 7 11.00 -2.61 -6.91
CA LEU A 7 9.80 -2.60 -6.07
C LEU A 7 9.72 -1.33 -5.21
N THR A 8 10.84 -0.93 -4.61
CA THR A 8 10.94 0.31 -3.82
C THR A 8 10.63 1.53 -4.68
N LYS A 9 11.19 1.61 -5.89
CA LYS A 9 10.94 2.72 -6.81
C LYS A 9 9.46 2.78 -7.20
N GLU A 10 8.90 1.68 -7.71
CA GLU A 10 7.51 1.64 -8.18
C GLU A 10 6.50 1.93 -7.04
N THR A 11 6.76 1.40 -5.84
CA THR A 11 5.95 1.69 -4.64
C THR A 11 5.93 3.19 -4.35
N ASN A 12 7.10 3.84 -4.35
CA ASN A 12 7.20 5.27 -4.13
C ASN A 12 6.50 6.08 -5.22
N GLU A 13 6.61 5.69 -6.49
CA GLU A 13 5.95 6.40 -7.59
C GLU A 13 4.42 6.28 -7.53
N ILE A 14 3.87 5.13 -7.14
CA ILE A 14 2.43 4.96 -6.92
C ILE A 14 1.94 5.88 -5.80
N ILE A 15 2.63 5.90 -4.65
CA ILE A 15 2.24 6.71 -3.50
C ILE A 15 2.36 8.20 -3.82
N LYS A 16 3.44 8.64 -4.47
CA LYS A 16 3.60 10.02 -4.94
C LYS A 16 2.49 10.42 -5.89
N SER A 17 2.15 9.56 -6.86
CA SER A 17 1.08 9.83 -7.83
C SER A 17 -0.28 9.96 -7.15
N ALA A 18 -0.55 9.15 -6.11
CA ALA A 18 -1.77 9.27 -5.32
C ALA A 18 -1.83 10.59 -4.53
N LEU A 19 -0.70 11.02 -3.99
CA LEU A 19 -0.58 12.30 -3.27
C LEU A 19 -0.78 13.50 -4.20
N THR A 20 -0.10 13.53 -5.35
CA THR A 20 -0.17 14.65 -6.29
C THR A 20 -1.48 14.68 -7.08
N GLY A 21 -2.06 13.51 -7.36
CA GLY A 21 -3.34 13.37 -8.05
C GLY A 21 -4.59 13.55 -7.18
N GLY A 22 -4.43 13.79 -5.88
CA GLY A 22 -5.56 13.95 -4.95
C GLY A 22 -6.36 12.67 -4.70
N THR A 23 -5.79 11.50 -4.99
CA THR A 23 -6.44 10.19 -4.80
C THR A 23 -5.92 9.43 -3.59
N PHE A 24 -5.08 10.06 -2.78
CA PHE A 24 -4.48 9.45 -1.58
C PHE A 24 -5.54 8.89 -0.62
N GLU A 25 -6.67 9.57 -0.44
CA GLU A 25 -7.75 9.10 0.44
C GLU A 25 -8.38 7.79 -0.07
N TYR A 26 -8.50 7.62 -1.39
CA TYR A 26 -8.97 6.36 -1.99
C TYR A 26 -7.95 5.24 -1.80
N LEU A 27 -6.66 5.54 -1.95
CA LEU A 27 -5.58 4.58 -1.69
C LEU A 27 -5.59 4.14 -0.22
N ALA A 28 -5.62 5.08 0.71
CA ALA A 28 -5.68 4.83 2.15
C ALA A 28 -6.90 3.98 2.53
N ASN A 29 -8.08 4.29 1.97
CA ASN A 29 -9.29 3.51 2.20
C ASN A 29 -9.19 2.08 1.63
N SER A 30 -8.56 1.91 0.46
CA SER A 30 -8.39 0.60 -0.17
C SER A 30 -7.40 -0.27 0.60
N VAL A 31 -6.34 0.32 1.13
CA VAL A 31 -5.38 -0.35 2.02
C VAL A 31 -6.08 -0.74 3.33
N ALA A 32 -6.78 0.20 3.96
CA ALA A 32 -7.46 -0.05 5.24
C ALA A 32 -8.41 -1.26 5.19
N LYS A 33 -9.13 -1.45 4.07
CA LYS A 33 -10.04 -2.60 3.86
C LYS A 33 -9.31 -3.96 3.74
N GLN A 34 -8.02 -3.96 3.43
CA GLN A 34 -7.21 -5.16 3.30
C GLN A 34 -6.44 -5.51 4.58
N LEU A 35 -6.34 -4.56 5.52
CA LEU A 35 -5.65 -4.77 6.78
C LEU A 35 -6.54 -5.53 7.76
N PRO A 36 -5.95 -6.42 8.59
CA PRO A 36 -6.69 -7.09 9.66
C PRO A 36 -7.10 -6.10 10.75
N THR A 37 -8.02 -6.54 11.62
CA THR A 37 -8.32 -5.82 12.86
C THR A 37 -7.07 -5.78 13.74
N ARG A 38 -6.81 -4.63 14.37
CA ARG A 38 -5.62 -4.41 15.20
C ARG A 38 -5.73 -5.13 16.55
N ALA A 39 -4.61 -5.24 17.24
CA ALA A 39 -4.53 -5.91 18.55
C ALA A 39 -5.40 -5.24 19.63
N ASP A 40 -5.67 -3.93 19.50
CA ASP A 40 -6.55 -3.17 20.37
C ASP A 40 -8.04 -3.30 20.01
N GLY A 41 -8.38 -4.14 19.02
CA GLY A 41 -9.74 -4.34 18.53
C GLY A 41 -10.22 -3.28 17.54
N SER A 42 -9.40 -2.27 17.21
CA SER A 42 -9.78 -1.24 16.24
C SER A 42 -9.68 -1.75 14.80
N THR A 43 -10.67 -1.40 13.99
CA THR A 43 -10.64 -1.66 12.54
C THR A 43 -9.91 -0.51 11.82
N PRO A 44 -8.90 -0.80 10.99
CA PRO A 44 -8.26 0.22 10.17
C PRO A 44 -9.27 0.96 9.28
N SER A 45 -9.06 2.27 9.14
CA SER A 45 -9.88 3.14 8.29
C SER A 45 -8.97 4.09 7.52
N LYS A 46 -9.52 4.77 6.51
CA LYS A 46 -8.79 5.80 5.75
C LYS A 46 -8.13 6.88 6.62
N SER A 47 -8.69 7.16 7.81
CA SER A 47 -8.20 8.18 8.73
C SER A 47 -7.23 7.65 9.79
N THR A 48 -7.13 6.33 9.93
CA THR A 48 -6.32 5.68 10.97
C THR A 48 -5.23 4.79 10.39
N VAL A 49 -5.22 4.55 9.08
CA VAL A 49 -4.14 3.84 8.39
C VAL A 49 -2.88 4.71 8.36
N THR A 50 -1.74 4.10 8.68
CA THR A 50 -0.45 4.79 8.70
C THR A 50 0.19 4.78 7.33
N TYR A 51 1.16 5.68 7.13
CA TYR A 51 1.97 5.68 5.90
C TYR A 51 2.72 4.35 5.72
N GLU A 52 3.23 3.76 6.80
CA GLU A 52 3.94 2.49 6.75
C GLU A 52 3.03 1.34 6.33
N GLU A 53 1.80 1.30 6.84
CA GLU A 53 0.78 0.32 6.41
C GLU A 53 0.46 0.47 4.91
N ILE A 54 0.33 1.72 4.42
CA ILE A 54 0.15 2.01 2.99
C ILE A 54 1.35 1.54 2.18
N TYR A 55 2.56 1.88 2.62
CA TYR A 55 3.78 1.53 1.93
C TYR A 55 3.94 0.02 1.81
N CYS A 56 3.80 -0.71 2.92
CA CYS A 56 3.88 -2.17 2.93
C CYS A 56 2.82 -2.82 2.04
N ALA A 57 1.58 -2.33 2.07
CA ALA A 57 0.51 -2.89 1.23
C ALA A 57 0.79 -2.69 -0.27
N VAL A 58 1.21 -1.50 -0.68
CA VAL A 58 1.56 -1.21 -2.08
C VAL A 58 2.80 -2.00 -2.49
N PHE A 59 3.82 -2.09 -1.62
CA PHE A 59 5.02 -2.86 -1.89
C PHE A 59 4.70 -4.35 -2.11
N ASN A 60 3.89 -4.94 -1.23
CA ASN A 60 3.46 -6.34 -1.37
C ASN A 60 2.63 -6.57 -2.64
N MET A 61 1.80 -5.60 -3.04
CA MET A 61 1.08 -5.66 -4.31
C MET A 61 2.05 -5.68 -5.50
N MET A 62 3.08 -4.84 -5.49
CA MET A 62 4.11 -4.83 -6.53
C MET A 62 4.92 -6.14 -6.54
N GLU A 63 5.22 -6.69 -5.38
CA GLU A 63 5.92 -7.97 -5.26
C GLU A 63 5.08 -9.13 -5.84
N ARG A 64 3.78 -9.16 -5.56
CA ARG A 64 2.84 -10.13 -6.15
C ARG A 64 2.76 -9.99 -7.66
N ALA A 65 2.68 -8.76 -8.18
CA ALA A 65 2.67 -8.49 -9.61
C ALA A 65 3.97 -8.95 -10.29
N LEU A 66 5.12 -8.75 -9.64
CA LEU A 66 6.42 -9.17 -10.16
C LEU A 66 6.62 -10.69 -10.14
N THR A 67 6.07 -11.37 -9.13
CA THR A 67 6.18 -12.83 -8.97
C THR A 67 5.12 -13.63 -9.73
N GLY A 68 4.12 -12.95 -10.31
CA GLY A 68 3.07 -13.56 -11.13
C GLY A 68 2.07 -14.44 -10.37
N LYS A 69 2.13 -14.47 -9.03
CA LYS A 69 1.12 -15.16 -8.20
C LYS A 69 -0.13 -14.31 -8.09
N SER A 70 -1.04 -14.52 -9.04
CA SER A 70 -2.45 -14.20 -8.89
C SER A 70 -3.09 -15.40 -8.19
N GLU A 71 -3.58 -15.25 -6.96
CA GLU A 71 -4.47 -16.25 -6.35
C GLU A 71 -5.84 -16.24 -7.05
#